data_AF-A0A518BEJ7-F1
#
_entry.id   AF-A0A518BEJ7-F1
#
_cell.length_a   1.000
_cell.length_b   1.000
_cell.length_c   1.000
_cell.angle_alpha   90.00
_cell.angle_beta   90.00
_cell.angle_gamma   90.00
#
_symmetry.space_group_name_H-M   'P 1'
#
loop_
_entity.id
_entity.type
_entity.pdbx_description
1 polymer ?
#
loop_
_entity_poly.entity_id
_entity_poly.type
_entity_poly.pdbx_seq_one_letter_code
_entity_poly.pdbx_strand_id
1 'polypeptide(L)'
;MKDGLDRVDLAEVEAQLRRIEEHLNRLSAHAAGARDRMRASVASIVGVDLGGRTTLAAEQWSRLTETQRDASVGRLTELADELAGLDPAGPLSVRPVPPGITLVAAGAMLVATLAVLSMILGRWHDATARVPLAQVEALESSVDALRAARALEERAMRALAPPDFPDDSSQPPAVAPDAAYSAAHAAVRAAESDVATRTLGLFGDARILPSEALVIEMVMWMGALGGLAHLLTSFAKYVGYRRLQRSWLIYYLFLPIQGAALAVIVYLVLRVGILAPSGLSDGGSANLNLVGIYAFAGLTGLFSKVALDKLAEVFQTAFRTRAVAEDQGEGLAQVQVTAPVRPPEPEPADSAQLVDEVETPDAPEAEGTPSRKRTAKRRASEEKPGS
;
A
#
# COMPACT_ATOMS: atom_id res chain seq x y z
N MET A 1 23.88 -8.39 -68.51
CA MET A 1 23.92 -7.04 -67.90
C MET A 1 23.11 -6.94 -66.62
N LYS A 2 22.05 -7.73 -66.40
CA LYS A 2 21.28 -7.75 -65.13
C LYS A 2 22.08 -8.27 -63.92
N ASP A 3 22.89 -9.32 -64.07
CA ASP A 3 23.70 -9.89 -62.96
C ASP A 3 24.70 -8.91 -62.32
N GLY A 4 25.05 -7.81 -63.01
CA GLY A 4 25.97 -6.80 -62.50
C GLY A 4 25.31 -5.80 -61.55
N LEU A 5 24.04 -5.46 -61.77
CA LEU A 5 23.29 -4.50 -60.94
C LEU A 5 22.86 -5.14 -59.62
N ASP A 6 22.36 -6.38 -59.63
CA ASP A 6 21.90 -7.08 -58.42
C ASP A 6 23.04 -7.32 -57.39
N ARG A 7 24.30 -7.38 -57.84
CA ARG A 7 25.47 -7.55 -56.97
C ARG A 7 25.90 -6.26 -56.26
N VAL A 8 25.71 -5.11 -56.88
CA VAL A 8 26.11 -3.81 -56.30
C VAL A 8 25.19 -3.45 -55.14
N ASP A 9 23.90 -3.75 -55.24
CA ASP A 9 22.92 -3.46 -54.20
C ASP A 9 23.10 -4.34 -52.94
N LEU A 10 23.45 -5.62 -53.12
CA LEU A 10 23.69 -6.52 -51.98
C LEU A 10 24.93 -6.10 -51.18
N ALA A 11 26.00 -5.68 -51.86
CA ALA A 11 27.22 -5.23 -51.20
C ALA A 11 26.99 -3.96 -50.36
N GLU A 12 26.17 -3.03 -50.83
CA GLU A 12 25.81 -1.82 -50.06
C GLU A 12 24.98 -2.19 -48.83
N VAL A 13 24.00 -3.08 -48.95
CA VAL A 13 23.22 -3.56 -47.79
C VAL A 13 24.10 -4.24 -46.75
N GLU A 14 25.04 -5.09 -47.17
CA GLU A 14 26.00 -5.71 -46.26
C GLU A 14 26.95 -4.70 -45.61
N ALA A 15 27.29 -3.61 -46.30
CA ALA A 15 28.07 -2.52 -45.74
C ALA A 15 27.27 -1.72 -44.69
N GLN A 16 25.99 -1.47 -44.94
CA GLN A 16 25.08 -0.81 -43.98
C GLN A 16 24.84 -1.68 -42.74
N LEU A 17 24.58 -2.98 -42.92
CA LEU A 17 24.41 -3.93 -41.81
C LEU A 17 25.66 -4.01 -40.94
N ARG A 18 26.86 -4.02 -41.54
CA ARG A 18 28.12 -3.94 -40.78
C ARG A 18 28.26 -2.64 -40.01
N ARG A 19 27.96 -1.49 -40.62
CA ARG A 19 27.98 -0.18 -39.93
C ARG A 19 27.03 -0.16 -38.73
N ILE A 20 25.81 -0.67 -38.89
CA ILE A 20 24.82 -0.76 -37.81
C ILE A 20 25.34 -1.68 -36.69
N GLU A 21 25.83 -2.86 -37.02
CA GLU A 21 26.34 -3.82 -36.03
C GLU A 21 27.58 -3.28 -35.28
N GLU A 22 28.46 -2.52 -35.95
CA GLU A 22 29.57 -1.83 -35.29
C GLU A 22 29.10 -0.76 -34.29
N HIS A 23 28.02 -0.02 -34.61
CA HIS A 23 27.42 0.94 -33.67
C HIS A 23 26.75 0.20 -32.50
N LEU A 24 26.03 -0.89 -32.78
CA LEU A 24 25.41 -1.72 -31.74
C LEU A 24 26.45 -2.35 -30.82
N ASN A 25 27.59 -2.80 -31.34
CA ASN A 25 28.67 -3.37 -30.53
C ASN A 25 29.43 -2.31 -29.72
N ARG A 26 29.41 -1.05 -30.15
CA ARG A 26 29.90 0.10 -29.36
C ARG A 26 28.96 0.47 -28.21
N LEU A 27 27.67 0.12 -28.27
CA LEU A 27 26.76 0.32 -27.14
C LEU A 27 27.19 -0.53 -25.95
N SER A 28 27.22 0.07 -24.76
CA SER A 28 27.66 -0.61 -23.53
C SER A 28 26.87 -1.90 -23.24
N ALA A 29 27.48 -2.84 -22.49
CA ALA A 29 26.83 -4.09 -22.07
C ALA A 29 25.45 -3.89 -21.40
N HIS A 30 25.22 -2.71 -20.82
CA HIS A 30 23.96 -2.33 -20.17
C HIS A 30 22.81 -2.05 -21.15
N ALA A 31 23.09 -1.95 -22.45
CA ALA A 31 22.14 -1.77 -23.53
C ALA A 31 21.77 -3.09 -24.25
N ALA A 32 22.06 -4.26 -23.65
CA ALA A 32 21.77 -5.57 -24.26
C ALA A 32 20.34 -5.68 -24.83
N GLY A 33 19.31 -5.39 -24.04
CA GLY A 33 17.93 -5.43 -24.53
C GLY A 33 17.58 -4.37 -25.57
N ALA A 34 18.31 -3.24 -25.62
CA ALA A 34 18.15 -2.27 -26.70
C ALA A 34 18.79 -2.77 -28.00
N ARG A 35 19.96 -3.43 -27.92
CA ARG A 35 20.61 -4.10 -29.05
C ARG A 35 19.70 -5.20 -29.62
N ASP A 36 19.09 -6.01 -28.77
CA ASP A 36 18.21 -7.10 -29.22
C ASP A 36 16.96 -6.59 -29.94
N ARG A 37 16.33 -5.52 -29.40
CA ARG A 37 15.21 -4.85 -30.09
C ARG A 37 15.63 -4.25 -31.43
N MET A 38 16.79 -3.60 -31.48
CA MET A 38 17.28 -3.00 -32.71
C MET A 38 17.60 -4.07 -33.77
N ARG A 39 18.19 -5.21 -33.37
CA ARG A 39 18.41 -6.36 -34.25
C ARG A 39 17.09 -6.93 -34.77
N ALA A 40 16.06 -7.02 -33.93
CA ALA A 40 14.72 -7.43 -34.36
C ALA A 40 14.09 -6.43 -35.35
N SER A 41 14.27 -5.12 -35.14
CA SER A 41 13.84 -4.09 -36.09
C SER A 41 14.56 -4.19 -37.43
N VAL A 42 15.88 -4.41 -37.43
CA VAL A 42 16.67 -4.64 -38.65
C VAL A 42 16.19 -5.88 -39.39
N ALA A 43 15.95 -6.99 -38.69
CA ALA A 43 15.40 -8.21 -39.28
C ALA A 43 13.99 -7.98 -39.88
N SER A 44 13.15 -7.18 -39.21
CA SER A 44 11.83 -6.81 -39.73
C SER A 44 11.90 -5.91 -40.97
N ILE A 45 12.88 -5.02 -41.07
CA ILE A 45 13.07 -4.14 -42.24
C ILE A 45 13.46 -4.97 -43.46
N VAL A 46 14.38 -5.92 -43.29
CA VAL A 46 14.86 -6.78 -44.38
C VAL A 46 13.87 -7.91 -44.70
N GLY A 47 12.90 -8.18 -43.80
CA GLY A 47 11.92 -9.25 -43.96
C GLY A 47 12.51 -10.65 -43.80
N VAL A 48 13.71 -10.76 -43.22
CA VAL A 48 14.48 -11.99 -43.08
C VAL A 48 15.09 -12.04 -41.68
N ASP A 49 14.96 -13.18 -41.01
CA ASP A 49 15.68 -13.43 -39.77
C ASP A 49 17.18 -13.62 -40.07
N LEU A 50 17.97 -12.66 -39.62
CA LEU A 50 19.43 -12.67 -39.78
C LEU A 50 20.13 -13.65 -38.83
N GLY A 51 19.46 -14.17 -37.80
CA GLY A 51 20.05 -15.13 -36.86
C GLY A 51 21.34 -14.63 -36.20
N GLY A 52 21.48 -13.31 -36.02
CA GLY A 52 22.68 -12.65 -35.50
C GLY A 52 23.85 -12.50 -36.49
N ARG A 53 23.63 -12.76 -37.79
CA ARG A 53 24.65 -12.58 -38.85
C ARG A 53 24.54 -11.18 -39.47
N THR A 54 25.67 -10.62 -39.90
CA THR A 54 25.74 -9.34 -40.63
C THR A 54 25.67 -9.51 -42.15
N THR A 55 25.45 -10.72 -42.63
CA THR A 55 25.44 -11.08 -44.06
C THR A 55 24.08 -11.62 -44.44
N LEU A 56 23.51 -11.09 -45.52
CA LEU A 56 22.25 -11.58 -46.07
C LEU A 56 22.56 -12.63 -47.14
N ALA A 57 21.94 -13.81 -47.08
CA ALA A 57 22.18 -14.81 -48.13
C ALA A 57 21.70 -14.27 -49.48
N ALA A 58 22.55 -14.34 -50.51
CA ALA A 58 22.22 -13.83 -51.84
C ALA A 58 20.89 -14.39 -52.38
N GLU A 59 20.57 -15.64 -52.04
CA GLU A 59 19.31 -16.31 -52.41
C GLU A 59 18.07 -15.70 -51.74
N GLN A 60 18.21 -15.18 -50.51
CA GLN A 60 17.12 -14.49 -49.80
C GLN A 60 16.92 -13.10 -50.38
N TRP A 61 18.01 -12.38 -50.71
CA TRP A 61 17.95 -11.07 -51.35
C TRP A 61 17.30 -11.13 -52.73
N SER A 62 17.63 -12.16 -53.53
CA SER A 62 17.06 -12.33 -54.88
C SER A 62 15.56 -12.64 -54.88
N ARG A 63 14.98 -13.06 -53.75
CA ARG A 63 13.53 -13.32 -53.62
C ARG A 63 12.72 -12.04 -53.39
N LEU A 64 13.36 -10.93 -53.03
CA LEU A 64 12.68 -9.65 -52.82
C LEU A 64 12.43 -8.94 -54.16
N THR A 65 11.28 -8.30 -54.28
CA THR A 65 11.00 -7.42 -55.42
C THR A 65 11.94 -6.22 -55.41
N GLU A 66 12.19 -5.61 -56.57
CA GLU A 66 13.02 -4.40 -56.69
C GLU A 66 12.53 -3.28 -55.76
N THR A 67 11.21 -3.07 -55.69
CA THR A 67 10.57 -2.13 -54.77
C THR A 67 10.82 -2.44 -53.28
N GLN A 68 10.87 -3.72 -52.90
CA GLN A 68 11.18 -4.13 -51.53
C GLN A 68 12.67 -3.95 -51.21
N ARG A 69 13.55 -4.19 -52.19
CA ARG A 69 14.99 -3.96 -52.06
C ARG A 69 15.29 -2.48 -51.84
N ASP A 70 14.73 -1.61 -52.68
CA ASP A 70 14.91 -0.15 -52.55
C ASP A 70 14.37 0.38 -51.21
N ALA A 71 13.19 -0.07 -50.80
CA ALA A 71 12.59 0.31 -49.51
C ALA A 71 13.44 -0.16 -48.32
N SER A 72 14.05 -1.34 -48.41
CA SER A 72 14.94 -1.88 -47.36
C SER A 72 16.23 -1.08 -47.27
N VAL A 73 16.85 -0.74 -48.40
CA VAL A 73 18.07 0.10 -48.46
C VAL A 73 17.81 1.47 -47.86
N GLY A 74 16.70 2.13 -48.23
CA GLY A 74 16.34 3.45 -47.72
C GLY A 74 16.17 3.46 -46.19
N ARG A 75 15.42 2.49 -45.65
CA ARG A 75 15.21 2.38 -44.19
C ARG A 75 16.48 2.01 -43.42
N LEU A 76 17.33 1.14 -43.97
CA LEU A 76 18.61 0.80 -43.35
C LEU A 76 19.54 2.00 -43.31
N THR A 77 19.53 2.84 -44.35
CA THR A 77 20.33 4.07 -44.41
C THR A 77 19.85 5.08 -43.38
N GLU A 78 18.53 5.33 -43.31
CA GLU A 78 17.92 6.21 -42.30
C GLU A 78 18.25 5.76 -40.87
N LEU A 79 18.13 4.46 -40.60
CA LEU A 79 18.46 3.88 -39.29
C LEU A 79 19.96 3.95 -38.97
N ALA A 80 20.83 3.78 -39.97
CA ALA A 80 22.27 3.95 -39.81
C ALA A 80 22.64 5.41 -39.49
N ASP A 81 21.99 6.38 -40.14
CA ASP A 81 22.18 7.81 -39.88
C ASP A 81 21.64 8.24 -38.51
N GLU A 82 20.47 7.74 -38.10
CA GLU A 82 19.94 7.92 -36.74
C GLU A 82 20.91 7.38 -35.68
N LEU A 83 21.47 6.19 -35.90
CA LEU A 83 22.47 5.57 -35.02
C LEU A 83 23.82 6.31 -35.03
N ALA A 84 24.22 6.89 -36.15
CA ALA A 84 25.44 7.70 -36.24
C ALA A 84 25.30 9.04 -35.49
N GLY A 85 24.09 9.61 -35.47
CA GLY A 85 23.75 10.80 -34.68
C GLY A 85 23.67 10.54 -33.17
N LEU A 86 23.44 9.29 -32.76
CA LEU A 86 23.52 8.85 -31.38
C LEU A 86 24.99 8.72 -30.96
N ASP A 87 25.60 9.84 -30.56
CA ASP A 87 26.95 9.86 -29.99
C ASP A 87 27.07 8.76 -28.91
N PRO A 88 27.90 7.71 -29.11
CA PRO A 88 28.08 6.66 -28.10
C PRO A 88 28.72 7.22 -26.81
N ALA A 89 29.32 8.41 -26.89
CA ALA A 89 29.83 9.20 -25.78
C ALA A 89 28.87 10.32 -25.35
N GLY A 90 27.62 10.32 -25.82
CA GLY A 90 26.63 11.37 -25.59
C GLY A 90 26.57 11.83 -24.12
N PRO A 91 26.17 13.09 -23.87
CA PRO A 91 26.59 13.97 -22.76
C PRO A 91 26.34 13.49 -21.32
N LEU A 92 25.81 12.29 -21.13
CA LEU A 92 25.64 11.64 -19.85
C LEU A 92 26.60 10.46 -19.73
N SER A 93 27.91 10.71 -19.85
CA SER A 93 28.87 9.82 -19.18
C SER A 93 28.49 9.85 -17.70
N VAL A 94 27.75 8.82 -17.26
CA VAL A 94 27.27 8.71 -15.90
C VAL A 94 28.50 8.46 -15.04
N ARG A 95 29.14 9.54 -14.60
CA ARG A 95 30.27 9.44 -13.68
C ARG A 95 29.73 8.78 -12.41
N PRO A 96 30.20 7.57 -12.07
CA PRO A 96 29.71 6.89 -10.89
C PRO A 96 29.96 7.76 -9.67
N VAL A 97 29.03 7.71 -8.71
CA VAL A 97 29.19 8.43 -7.45
C VAL A 97 30.38 7.82 -6.70
N PRO A 98 31.34 8.64 -6.21
CA PRO A 98 32.45 8.17 -5.41
C PRO A 98 31.94 7.41 -4.18
N PRO A 99 32.63 6.35 -3.75
CA PRO A 99 32.18 5.51 -2.63
C PRO A 99 32.02 6.32 -1.33
N GLY A 100 32.83 7.37 -1.13
CA GLY A 100 32.68 8.26 0.03
C GLY A 100 31.32 8.96 0.08
N ILE A 101 30.82 9.47 -1.05
CA ILE A 101 29.51 10.12 -1.10
C ILE A 101 28.39 9.11 -0.86
N THR A 102 28.51 7.88 -1.37
CA THR A 102 27.50 6.83 -1.11
C THR A 102 27.44 6.44 0.36
N LEU A 103 28.58 6.34 1.06
CA LEU A 103 28.62 6.05 2.49
C LEU A 103 28.00 7.18 3.33
N VAL A 104 28.33 8.44 3.00
CA VAL A 104 27.74 9.61 3.67
C VAL A 104 26.23 9.66 3.45
N ALA A 105 25.77 9.43 2.22
CA ALA A 105 24.33 9.39 1.92
C ALA A 105 23.62 8.26 2.68
N ALA A 106 24.19 7.06 2.73
CA ALA A 106 23.64 5.94 3.50
C ALA A 106 23.56 6.26 5.00
N GLY A 107 24.62 6.84 5.57
CA GLY A 107 24.63 7.28 6.96
C GLY A 107 23.57 8.34 7.26
N ALA A 108 23.43 9.34 6.39
CA ALA A 108 22.41 10.38 6.53
C ALA A 108 20.98 9.79 6.48
N MET A 109 20.72 8.83 5.58
CA MET A 109 19.43 8.14 5.51
C MET A 109 19.13 7.33 6.77
N LEU A 110 20.13 6.64 7.33
CA LEU A 110 19.98 5.89 8.58
C LEU A 110 19.65 6.83 9.74
N VAL A 111 20.40 7.93 9.89
CA VAL A 111 20.14 8.94 10.93
C VAL A 111 18.75 9.54 10.79
N ALA A 112 18.32 9.90 9.57
CA ALA A 112 16.98 10.43 9.32
C ALA A 112 15.89 9.41 9.70
N THR A 113 16.08 8.13 9.36
CA THR A 113 15.13 7.06 9.71
C THR A 113 15.02 6.87 11.21
N LEU A 114 16.15 6.84 11.92
CA LEU A 114 16.17 6.73 13.38
C LEU A 114 15.55 7.96 14.05
N ALA A 115 15.78 9.16 13.53
CA ALA A 115 15.19 10.39 14.04
C ALA A 115 13.65 10.37 13.90
N VAL A 116 13.12 9.99 12.73
CA VAL A 116 11.67 9.87 12.51
C VAL A 116 11.08 8.79 13.41
N LEU A 117 11.73 7.62 13.54
CA LEU A 117 11.29 6.57 14.47
C LEU A 117 11.28 7.05 15.92
N SER A 118 12.30 7.80 16.35
CA SER A 118 12.34 8.39 17.69
C SER A 118 11.20 9.37 17.93
N MET A 119 10.84 10.19 16.93
CA MET A 119 9.71 11.14 17.03
C MET A 119 8.37 10.41 17.14
N ILE A 120 8.19 9.35 16.35
CA ILE A 120 6.99 8.50 16.42
C ILE A 120 6.89 7.82 17.79
N LEU A 121 7.96 7.18 18.24
CA LEU A 121 7.98 6.46 19.52
C LEU A 121 7.78 7.40 20.71
N GLY A 122 8.40 8.59 20.69
CA GLY A 122 8.29 9.57 21.78
C GLY A 122 6.88 10.13 21.97
N ARG A 123 6.03 10.05 20.93
CA ARG A 123 4.66 10.56 20.94
C ARG A 123 3.61 9.46 20.77
N TRP A 124 4.03 8.20 20.66
CA TRP A 124 3.15 7.06 20.42
C TRP A 124 2.12 6.89 21.53
N HIS A 125 2.55 7.03 22.78
CA HIS A 125 1.67 6.88 23.93
C HIS A 125 0.54 7.91 23.89
N ASP A 126 0.87 9.18 23.65
CA ASP A 126 -0.12 10.26 23.56
C ASP A 126 -1.04 10.09 22.34
N ALA A 127 -0.49 9.62 21.22
CA ALA A 127 -1.22 9.45 19.97
C ALA A 127 -2.14 8.22 19.94
N THR A 128 -1.93 7.28 20.86
CA THR A 128 -2.72 6.04 20.99
C THR A 128 -3.39 5.90 22.35
N ALA A 129 -3.23 6.91 23.22
CA ALA A 129 -3.90 6.98 24.51
C ALA A 129 -5.41 6.82 24.28
N ARG A 130 -5.95 5.78 24.90
CA ARG A 130 -7.39 5.62 25.06
C ARG A 130 -7.79 6.32 26.35
N VAL A 131 -9.06 6.69 26.47
CA VAL A 131 -9.65 7.11 27.75
C VAL A 131 -9.23 6.10 28.82
N PRO A 132 -8.56 6.51 29.91
CA PRO A 132 -8.13 5.59 30.96
C PRO A 132 -9.35 4.83 31.48
N LEU A 133 -9.27 3.49 31.54
CA LEU A 133 -10.37 2.65 32.00
C LEU A 133 -10.90 3.12 33.37
N ALA A 134 -10.00 3.56 34.25
CA ALA A 134 -10.33 4.11 35.56
C ALA A 134 -11.24 5.35 35.50
N GLN A 135 -11.12 6.21 34.48
CA GLN A 135 -12.01 7.37 34.31
C GLN A 135 -13.39 6.93 33.79
N VAL A 136 -13.45 5.89 32.96
CA VAL A 136 -14.71 5.29 32.51
C VAL A 136 -15.42 4.61 33.67
N GLU A 137 -14.72 3.81 34.47
CA GLU A 137 -15.24 3.18 35.70
C GLU A 137 -15.68 4.24 36.73
N ALA A 138 -14.92 5.34 36.85
CA ALA A 138 -15.29 6.47 37.70
C ALA A 138 -16.56 7.16 37.20
N LEU A 139 -16.76 7.31 35.89
CA LEU A 139 -18.01 7.86 35.36
C LEU A 139 -19.18 6.89 35.56
N GLU A 140 -18.97 5.60 35.32
CA GLU A 140 -19.97 4.55 35.48
C GLU A 140 -20.48 4.50 36.92
N SER A 141 -19.58 4.53 37.91
CA SER A 141 -19.95 4.61 39.33
C SER A 141 -20.74 5.87 39.69
N SER A 142 -20.44 7.03 39.11
CA SER A 142 -21.21 8.26 39.32
C SER A 142 -22.61 8.18 38.69
N VAL A 143 -22.74 7.56 37.52
CA VAL A 143 -24.03 7.32 36.87
C VAL A 143 -24.88 6.36 37.71
N ASP A 144 -24.29 5.31 38.29
CA ASP A 144 -24.99 4.40 39.20
C ASP A 144 -25.45 5.10 40.48
N ALA A 145 -24.63 5.98 41.06
CA ALA A 145 -25.01 6.81 42.20
C ALA A 145 -26.21 7.73 41.87
N LEU A 146 -26.23 8.33 40.67
CA LEU A 146 -27.35 9.14 40.19
C LEU A 146 -28.63 8.31 40.04
N ARG A 147 -28.55 7.11 39.47
CA ARG A 147 -29.69 6.19 39.36
C ARG A 147 -30.25 5.83 40.74
N ALA A 148 -29.38 5.53 41.70
CA ALA A 148 -29.78 5.22 43.07
C ALA A 148 -30.46 6.42 43.76
N ALA A 149 -29.92 7.64 43.56
CA ALA A 149 -30.51 8.87 44.11
C ALA A 149 -31.91 9.15 43.55
N ARG A 150 -32.10 9.00 42.22
CA ARG A 150 -33.42 9.17 41.59
C ARG A 150 -34.44 8.13 42.08
N ALA A 151 -34.02 6.88 42.26
CA ALA A 151 -34.90 5.85 42.84
C ALA A 151 -35.33 6.17 44.28
N LEU A 152 -34.47 6.82 45.07
CA LEU A 152 -34.81 7.28 46.42
C LEU A 152 -35.79 8.46 46.38
N GLU A 153 -35.59 9.41 45.48
CA GLU A 153 -36.51 10.54 45.24
C GLU A 153 -37.90 10.05 44.82
N GLU A 154 -37.98 9.10 43.90
CA GLU A 154 -39.25 8.48 43.48
C GLU A 154 -39.98 7.77 44.62
N ARG A 155 -39.25 7.13 45.55
CA ARG A 155 -39.84 6.51 46.74
C ARG A 155 -40.36 7.56 47.72
N ALA A 156 -39.62 8.65 47.90
CA ALA A 156 -40.05 9.77 48.74
C ALA A 156 -41.30 10.46 48.16
N MET A 157 -41.36 10.68 46.84
CA MET A 157 -42.54 11.21 46.16
C MET A 157 -43.76 10.30 46.31
N ARG A 158 -43.57 8.97 46.21
CA ARG A 158 -44.67 8.01 46.44
C ARG A 158 -45.16 8.00 47.89
N ALA A 159 -44.29 8.25 48.86
CA ALA A 159 -44.69 8.34 50.27
C ALA A 159 -45.45 9.65 50.58
N LEU A 160 -45.23 10.71 49.78
CA LEU A 160 -45.98 11.96 49.82
C LEU A 160 -47.35 11.88 49.14
N ALA A 161 -47.56 10.90 48.26
CA ALA A 161 -48.85 10.71 47.61
C ALA A 161 -49.89 10.43 48.70
N PRO A 162 -51.00 11.19 48.74
CA PRO A 162 -52.04 10.96 49.72
C PRO A 162 -52.53 9.52 49.56
N PRO A 163 -52.57 8.72 50.63
CA PRO A 163 -53.12 7.40 50.52
C PRO A 163 -54.59 7.49 50.12
N ASP A 164 -55.05 6.61 49.23
CA ASP A 164 -56.47 6.42 48.89
C ASP A 164 -57.23 5.80 50.08
N PHE A 165 -57.18 6.44 51.26
CA PHE A 165 -57.95 6.02 52.42
C PHE A 165 -59.33 6.68 52.40
N PRO A 166 -60.41 5.91 52.57
CA PRO A 166 -61.71 6.48 52.91
C PRO A 166 -61.60 7.16 54.28
N ASP A 167 -62.25 8.33 54.36
CA ASP A 167 -62.31 9.29 55.47
C ASP A 167 -62.40 8.65 56.87
N ASP A 168 -61.26 8.39 57.52
CA ASP A 168 -61.19 8.03 58.94
C ASP A 168 -60.27 9.02 59.67
N SER A 169 -60.88 9.80 60.55
CA SER A 169 -60.37 11.05 61.14
C SER A 169 -59.42 10.85 62.32
N SER A 170 -58.70 9.72 62.37
CA SER A 170 -57.97 9.29 63.56
C SER A 170 -56.49 8.92 63.32
N GLN A 171 -55.80 9.59 62.38
CA GLN A 171 -54.40 9.33 62.07
C GLN A 171 -53.41 10.24 62.83
N PRO A 172 -52.32 9.70 63.44
CA PRO A 172 -51.32 10.46 64.19
C PRO A 172 -50.51 11.44 63.31
N PRO A 173 -49.82 12.44 63.91
CA PRO A 173 -49.13 13.50 63.16
C PRO A 173 -48.06 12.92 62.24
N ALA A 174 -48.21 13.20 60.94
CA ALA A 174 -47.28 12.85 59.89
C ALA A 174 -45.87 13.37 60.24
N VAL A 175 -44.90 12.47 60.30
CA VAL A 175 -43.48 12.85 60.29
C VAL A 175 -43.24 13.58 58.98
N ALA A 176 -42.97 14.89 59.05
CA ALA A 176 -42.91 15.84 57.93
C ALA A 176 -42.28 15.22 56.66
N PRO A 177 -43.10 14.74 55.72
CA PRO A 177 -42.63 14.02 54.52
C PRO A 177 -41.76 14.89 53.60
N ASP A 178 -41.82 16.19 53.83
CA ASP A 178 -41.02 17.28 53.29
C ASP A 178 -39.51 17.16 53.61
N ALA A 179 -39.11 16.61 54.77
CA ALA A 179 -37.70 16.41 55.10
C ALA A 179 -37.05 15.27 54.31
N ALA A 180 -37.77 14.16 54.10
CA ALA A 180 -37.27 13.02 53.35
C ALA A 180 -37.16 13.33 51.85
N TYR A 181 -38.15 14.04 51.29
CA TYR A 181 -38.12 14.48 49.90
C TYR A 181 -37.02 15.52 49.64
N SER A 182 -36.85 16.51 50.52
CA SER A 182 -35.79 17.51 50.36
C SER A 182 -34.38 16.90 50.43
N ALA A 183 -34.16 15.91 51.32
CA ALA A 183 -32.91 15.16 51.36
C ALA A 183 -32.66 14.33 50.08
N ALA A 184 -33.70 13.66 49.58
CA ALA A 184 -33.62 12.88 48.34
C ALA A 184 -33.30 13.77 47.12
N HIS A 185 -34.00 14.90 47.00
CA HIS A 185 -33.79 15.87 45.93
C HIS A 185 -32.39 16.50 46.00
N ALA A 186 -31.87 16.79 47.21
CA ALA A 186 -30.49 17.25 47.38
C ALA A 186 -29.46 16.20 46.94
N ALA A 187 -29.69 14.91 47.22
CA ALA A 187 -28.82 13.83 46.78
C ALA A 187 -28.80 13.69 45.24
N VAL A 188 -29.95 13.87 44.58
CA VAL A 188 -30.02 13.89 43.11
C VAL A 188 -29.21 15.05 42.53
N ARG A 189 -29.40 16.27 43.03
CA ARG A 189 -28.62 17.43 42.55
C ARG A 189 -27.10 17.25 42.75
N ALA A 190 -26.68 16.68 43.88
CA ALA A 190 -25.28 16.36 44.12
C ALA A 190 -24.73 15.34 43.12
N ALA A 191 -25.47 14.26 42.87
CA ALA A 191 -25.07 13.23 41.90
C ALA A 191 -25.06 13.77 40.45
N GLU A 192 -26.03 14.60 40.07
CA GLU A 192 -26.06 15.27 38.77
C GLU A 192 -24.84 16.18 38.58
N SER A 193 -24.46 16.94 39.61
CA SER A 193 -23.27 17.79 39.56
C SER A 193 -21.96 16.99 39.44
N ASP A 194 -21.85 15.82 40.09
CA ASP A 194 -20.69 14.94 39.97
C ASP A 194 -20.60 14.30 38.58
N VAL A 195 -21.72 13.79 38.06
CA VAL A 195 -21.79 13.28 36.67
C VAL A 195 -21.44 14.38 35.67
N ALA A 196 -22.00 15.58 35.82
CA ALA A 196 -21.70 16.72 34.94
C ALA A 196 -20.22 17.12 35.01
N THR A 197 -19.65 17.18 36.22
CA THR A 197 -18.24 17.53 36.43
C THR A 197 -17.31 16.49 35.84
N ARG A 198 -17.59 15.20 36.00
CA ARG A 198 -16.76 14.11 35.43
C ARG A 198 -16.92 14.01 33.93
N THR A 199 -18.13 14.21 33.41
CA THR A 199 -18.39 14.28 31.97
C THR A 199 -17.63 15.46 31.36
N LEU A 200 -17.74 16.65 31.95
CA LEU A 200 -16.97 17.82 31.53
C LEU A 200 -15.46 17.62 31.70
N GLY A 201 -15.00 16.90 32.73
CA GLY A 201 -13.61 16.53 32.91
C GLY A 201 -13.10 15.60 31.81
N LEU A 202 -13.91 14.63 31.38
CA LEU A 202 -13.61 13.74 30.25
C LEU A 202 -13.48 14.49 28.92
N PHE A 203 -14.26 15.54 28.72
CA PHE A 203 -14.22 16.37 27.51
C PHE A 203 -13.25 17.56 27.59
N GLY A 204 -12.97 18.06 28.79
CA GLY A 204 -12.16 19.26 29.06
C GLY A 204 -10.69 18.97 29.30
N ASP A 205 -10.34 17.75 29.71
CA ASP A 205 -8.95 17.34 29.82
C ASP A 205 -8.44 16.96 28.42
N ALA A 206 -7.77 17.91 27.76
CA ALA A 206 -7.23 17.80 26.39
C ALA A 206 -6.21 16.66 26.17
N ARG A 207 -6.04 15.78 27.17
CA ARG A 207 -5.18 14.59 27.20
C ARG A 207 -5.95 13.29 26.91
N ILE A 208 -7.29 13.31 26.91
CA ILE A 208 -8.13 12.12 26.87
C ILE A 208 -8.45 11.66 25.43
N LEU A 209 -8.47 12.60 24.48
CA LEU A 209 -8.50 12.32 23.04
C LEU A 209 -7.26 12.95 22.43
N PRO A 210 -6.48 12.23 21.59
CA PRO A 210 -5.35 12.83 20.92
C PRO A 210 -5.84 14.04 20.14
N SER A 211 -5.27 15.21 20.43
CA SER A 211 -5.62 16.44 19.72
C SER A 211 -5.53 16.20 18.21
N GLU A 212 -6.43 16.81 17.44
CA GLU A 212 -6.42 16.68 15.99
C GLU A 212 -5.05 17.03 15.38
N ALA A 213 -4.36 18.00 15.99
CA ALA A 213 -2.99 18.36 15.67
C ALA A 213 -2.01 17.18 15.85
N LEU A 214 -2.13 16.42 16.95
CA LEU A 214 -1.29 15.24 17.21
C LEU A 214 -1.56 14.12 16.20
N VAL A 215 -2.82 13.90 15.80
CA VAL A 215 -3.17 12.90 14.77
C VAL A 215 -2.57 13.29 13.42
N ILE A 216 -2.71 14.56 13.01
CA ILE A 216 -2.13 15.06 11.76
C ILE A 216 -0.61 14.97 11.81
N GLU A 217 0.01 15.30 12.94
CA GLU A 217 1.44 15.20 13.13
C GLU A 217 1.92 13.75 13.01
N MET A 218 1.22 12.80 13.62
CA MET A 218 1.51 11.37 13.49
C MET A 218 1.35 10.88 12.06
N VAL A 219 0.29 11.26 11.37
CA VAL A 219 0.08 10.96 9.95
C VAL A 219 1.25 11.49 9.12
N MET A 220 1.71 12.71 9.41
CA MET A 220 2.86 13.32 8.73
C MET A 220 4.14 12.51 8.95
N TRP A 221 4.43 12.12 10.20
CA TRP A 221 5.61 11.32 10.53
C TRP A 221 5.56 9.91 9.94
N MET A 222 4.37 9.27 9.96
CA MET A 222 4.17 7.96 9.35
C MET A 222 4.33 8.02 7.84
N GLY A 223 3.78 9.04 7.18
CA GLY A 223 3.99 9.31 5.76
C GLY A 223 5.47 9.55 5.41
N ALA A 224 6.18 10.32 6.23
CA ALA A 224 7.61 10.54 6.09
C ALA A 224 8.41 9.23 6.21
N LEU A 225 8.05 8.38 7.18
CA LEU A 225 8.66 7.06 7.38
C LEU A 225 8.47 6.16 6.15
N GLY A 226 7.26 6.14 5.59
CA GLY A 226 6.98 5.44 4.32
C GLY A 226 7.85 5.96 3.17
N GLY A 227 7.96 7.29 3.03
CA GLY A 227 8.82 7.92 2.03
C GLY A 227 10.31 7.61 2.22
N LEU A 228 10.79 7.51 3.47
CA LEU A 228 12.15 7.07 3.80
C LEU A 228 12.38 5.60 3.43
N ALA A 229 11.43 4.71 3.67
CA ALA A 229 11.52 3.32 3.24
C ALA A 229 11.57 3.19 1.71
N HIS A 230 10.80 4.00 0.99
CA HIS A 230 10.85 4.09 -0.48
C HIS A 230 12.22 4.60 -0.97
N LEU A 231 12.75 5.63 -0.30
CA LEU A 231 14.09 6.15 -0.55
C LEU A 231 15.16 5.08 -0.34
N LEU A 232 15.12 4.35 0.77
CA LEU A 232 16.12 3.34 1.13
C LEU A 232 16.14 2.19 0.12
N THR A 233 14.95 1.74 -0.31
CA THR A 233 14.79 0.70 -1.34
C THR A 233 15.37 1.16 -2.68
N SER A 234 15.05 2.39 -3.08
CA SER A 234 15.55 2.99 -4.31
C SER A 234 17.08 3.12 -4.25
N PHE A 235 17.60 3.68 -3.16
CA PHE A 235 19.03 3.85 -2.93
C PHE A 235 19.78 2.52 -3.03
N ALA A 236 19.33 1.48 -2.33
CA ALA A 236 19.94 0.16 -2.39
C ALA A 236 19.97 -0.39 -3.82
N LYS A 237 18.87 -0.25 -4.56
CA LYS A 237 18.76 -0.66 -5.97
C LYS A 237 19.75 0.10 -6.87
N TYR A 238 19.79 1.44 -6.79
CA TYR A 238 20.64 2.26 -7.64
C TYR A 238 22.13 2.14 -7.30
N VAL A 239 22.47 1.99 -6.02
CA VAL A 239 23.86 1.72 -5.59
C VAL A 239 24.29 0.33 -6.05
N GLY A 240 23.45 -0.70 -5.87
CA GLY A 240 23.73 -2.06 -6.31
C GLY A 240 23.98 -2.16 -7.82
N TYR A 241 23.19 -1.43 -8.62
CA TYR A 241 23.39 -1.36 -10.07
C TYR A 241 24.44 -0.34 -10.54
N ARG A 242 25.12 0.37 -9.62
CA ARG A 242 26.06 1.46 -9.94
C ARG A 242 25.48 2.55 -10.85
N ARG A 243 24.17 2.78 -10.74
CA ARG A 243 23.38 3.76 -11.53
C ARG A 243 22.94 4.96 -10.72
N LEU A 244 23.43 5.11 -9.49
CA LEU A 244 23.14 6.31 -8.70
C LEU A 244 23.72 7.54 -9.40
N GLN A 245 22.88 8.54 -9.65
CA GLN A 245 23.29 9.80 -10.29
C GLN A 245 23.28 10.92 -9.26
N ARG A 246 24.33 11.76 -9.23
CA ARG A 246 24.43 12.87 -8.26
C ARG A 246 23.33 13.92 -8.47
N SER A 247 22.95 14.18 -9.72
CA SER A 247 21.88 15.13 -10.07
C SER A 247 20.52 14.73 -9.49
N TRP A 248 20.31 13.44 -9.20
CA TRP A 248 19.07 12.92 -8.63
C TRP A 248 19.07 12.90 -7.10
N LEU A 249 20.17 13.27 -6.42
CA LEU A 249 20.22 13.31 -4.95
C LEU A 249 19.17 14.26 -4.36
N ILE A 250 18.89 15.38 -5.03
CA ILE A 250 17.85 16.32 -4.60
C ILE A 250 16.48 15.65 -4.67
N TYR A 251 16.17 14.94 -5.76
CA TYR A 251 14.93 14.17 -5.88
C TYR A 251 14.75 13.20 -4.71
N TYR A 252 15.80 12.44 -4.38
CA TYR A 252 15.81 11.51 -3.25
C TYR A 252 15.60 12.19 -1.88
N LEU A 253 16.09 13.41 -1.69
CA LEU A 253 15.88 14.19 -0.47
C LEU A 253 14.42 14.62 -0.28
N PHE A 254 13.68 14.81 -1.37
CA PHE A 254 12.27 15.22 -1.31
C PHE A 254 11.29 14.05 -1.14
N LEU A 255 11.71 12.79 -1.31
CA LEU A 255 10.84 11.60 -1.15
C LEU A 255 10.14 11.54 0.22
N PRO A 256 10.82 11.73 1.37
CA PRO A 256 10.16 11.74 2.67
C PRO A 256 9.16 12.89 2.82
N ILE A 257 9.50 14.08 2.31
CA ILE A 257 8.64 15.27 2.36
C ILE A 257 7.38 15.04 1.53
N GLN A 258 7.53 14.44 0.35
CA GLN A 258 6.42 14.05 -0.51
C GLN A 258 5.52 13.00 0.17
N GLY A 259 6.12 11.99 0.82
CA GLY A 259 5.37 10.99 1.57
C GLY A 259 4.55 11.59 2.72
N ALA A 260 5.15 12.52 3.47
CA ALA A 260 4.48 13.26 4.55
C ALA A 260 3.30 14.10 4.04
N ALA A 261 3.51 14.89 2.98
CA ALA A 261 2.47 15.73 2.40
C ALA A 261 1.31 14.87 1.86
N LEU A 262 1.62 13.78 1.16
CA LEU A 262 0.62 12.90 0.56
C LEU A 262 -0.21 12.19 1.63
N ALA A 263 0.41 11.74 2.72
CA ALA A 263 -0.29 11.12 3.84
C ALA A 263 -1.32 12.07 4.47
N VAL A 264 -0.99 13.35 4.63
CA VAL A 264 -1.93 14.36 5.13
C VAL A 264 -3.11 14.54 4.16
N ILE A 265 -2.86 14.64 2.85
CA ILE A 265 -3.93 14.74 1.84
C ILE A 265 -4.86 13.53 1.92
N VAL A 266 -4.30 12.31 1.95
CA VAL A 266 -5.09 11.08 2.05
C VAL A 266 -5.89 11.04 3.35
N TYR A 267 -5.31 11.45 4.48
CA TYR A 267 -6.03 11.58 5.74
C TYR A 267 -7.23 12.51 5.63
N LEU A 268 -7.07 13.69 5.02
CA LEU A 268 -8.17 14.64 4.82
C LEU A 268 -9.25 14.05 3.92
N VAL A 269 -8.90 13.35 2.85
CA VAL A 269 -9.86 12.68 1.96
C VAL A 269 -10.62 11.57 2.69
N LEU A 270 -9.92 10.70 3.44
CA LEU A 270 -10.56 9.66 4.24
C LEU A 270 -11.50 10.29 5.28
N ARG A 271 -11.10 11.40 5.87
CA ARG A 271 -11.90 12.12 6.85
C ARG A 271 -13.15 12.75 6.27
N VAL A 272 -13.08 13.35 5.08
CA VAL A 272 -14.26 13.94 4.42
C VAL A 272 -15.14 12.85 3.77
N GLY A 273 -14.55 11.80 3.21
CA GLY A 273 -15.28 10.78 2.45
C GLY A 273 -15.85 9.62 3.27
N ILE A 274 -15.16 9.19 4.33
CA ILE A 274 -15.55 8.02 5.15
C ILE A 274 -16.08 8.44 6.53
N LEU A 275 -15.57 9.55 7.09
CA LEU A 275 -15.97 10.03 8.43
C LEU A 275 -17.09 11.09 8.42
N ALA A 276 -17.58 11.51 7.26
CA ALA A 276 -18.77 12.36 7.16
C ALA A 276 -19.98 11.55 6.64
N PRO A 277 -20.67 10.77 7.49
CA PRO A 277 -22.03 10.38 7.15
C PRO A 277 -22.88 11.66 7.13
N SER A 278 -23.51 11.93 6.01
CA SER A 278 -24.58 12.92 5.90
C SER A 278 -25.71 12.54 6.87
N GLY A 279 -25.70 13.12 8.07
CA GLY A 279 -26.75 12.93 9.06
C GLY A 279 -26.29 13.33 10.45
N LEU A 280 -26.91 14.38 11.00
CA LEU A 280 -26.88 14.75 12.41
C LEU A 280 -27.64 13.71 13.27
N SER A 281 -27.36 12.43 13.10
CA SER A 281 -28.03 11.35 13.81
C SER A 281 -27.04 10.24 14.14
N ASP A 282 -26.86 10.08 15.45
CA ASP A 282 -26.17 9.02 16.18
C ASP A 282 -24.64 9.00 16.15
N GLY A 283 -24.07 9.04 17.37
CA GLY A 283 -22.64 9.05 17.69
C GLY A 283 -21.90 7.76 17.35
N GLY A 284 -22.02 7.32 16.10
CA GLY A 284 -21.24 6.28 15.47
C GLY A 284 -20.43 6.85 14.32
N SER A 285 -19.50 7.77 14.61
CA SER A 285 -18.40 8.05 13.68
C SER A 285 -17.80 6.72 13.24
N ALA A 286 -17.76 6.45 11.94
CA ALA A 286 -17.11 5.26 11.38
C ALA A 286 -15.74 5.11 12.07
N ASN A 287 -15.66 4.15 12.99
CA ASN A 287 -14.56 3.96 13.94
C ASN A 287 -13.33 3.40 13.20
N LEU A 288 -12.76 4.19 12.29
CA LEU A 288 -11.41 3.96 11.80
C LEU A 288 -10.48 4.12 13.00
N ASN A 289 -10.01 2.99 13.53
CA ASN A 289 -9.00 2.93 14.58
C ASN A 289 -7.83 3.84 14.17
N LEU A 290 -7.41 4.74 15.07
CA LEU A 290 -6.27 5.66 14.86
C LEU A 290 -5.02 4.93 14.34
N VAL A 291 -4.77 3.72 14.85
CA VAL A 291 -3.66 2.87 14.37
C VAL A 291 -3.82 2.52 12.89
N GLY A 292 -5.04 2.26 12.42
CA GLY A 292 -5.34 2.04 11.02
C GLY A 292 -5.02 3.27 10.17
N ILE A 293 -5.40 4.46 10.63
CA ILE A 293 -5.08 5.73 9.95
C ILE A 293 -3.56 5.91 9.84
N TYR A 294 -2.81 5.67 10.90
CA TYR A 294 -1.35 5.74 10.91
C TYR A 294 -0.70 4.70 9.99
N ALA A 295 -1.24 3.49 9.94
CA ALA A 295 -0.78 2.44 9.02
C ALA A 295 -1.01 2.84 7.56
N PHE A 296 -2.20 3.35 7.22
CA PHE A 296 -2.50 3.85 5.88
C PHE A 296 -1.59 5.03 5.50
N ALA A 297 -1.34 5.97 6.41
CA ALA A 297 -0.41 7.07 6.20
C ALA A 297 1.00 6.57 5.83
N GLY A 298 1.51 5.56 6.55
CA GLY A 298 2.79 4.92 6.23
C GLY A 298 2.81 4.25 4.86
N LEU A 299 1.74 3.52 4.51
CA LEU A 299 1.60 2.89 3.20
C LEU A 299 1.53 3.93 2.07
N THR A 300 0.81 5.04 2.28
CA THR A 300 0.75 6.15 1.33
C THR A 300 2.13 6.72 1.05
N GLY A 301 2.97 6.90 2.08
CA GLY A 301 4.36 7.33 1.89
C GLY A 301 5.21 6.32 1.11
N LEU A 302 5.08 5.04 1.46
CA LEU A 302 5.83 3.93 0.83
C LEU A 302 5.48 3.76 -0.65
N PHE A 303 4.21 3.98 -1.00
CA PHE A 303 3.66 3.85 -2.35
C PHE A 303 3.26 5.21 -2.93
N SER A 304 4.01 6.27 -2.63
CA SER A 304 3.67 7.66 -2.99
C SER A 304 3.37 7.87 -4.47
N LYS A 305 4.07 7.16 -5.37
CA LYS A 305 3.78 7.18 -6.81
C LYS A 305 2.37 6.66 -7.12
N VAL A 306 2.02 5.49 -6.62
CA VAL A 306 0.71 4.86 -6.84
C VAL A 306 -0.39 5.72 -6.22
N ALA A 307 -0.15 6.26 -5.03
CA ALA A 307 -1.11 7.14 -4.36
C ALA A 307 -1.33 8.45 -5.15
N LEU A 308 -0.29 9.05 -5.72
CA LEU A 308 -0.44 10.20 -6.62
C LEU A 308 -1.21 9.86 -7.89
N ASP A 309 -0.89 8.73 -8.53
CA ASP A 309 -1.61 8.27 -9.74
C ASP A 309 -3.10 8.09 -9.45
N LYS A 310 -3.44 7.53 -8.28
CA LYS A 310 -4.84 7.35 -7.84
C LYS A 310 -5.52 8.66 -7.48
N LEU A 311 -4.84 9.60 -6.83
CA LEU A 311 -5.39 10.92 -6.57
C LEU A 311 -5.63 11.69 -7.88
N ALA A 312 -4.76 11.55 -8.87
CA ALA A 312 -4.95 12.13 -10.20
C ALA A 312 -6.20 11.55 -10.89
N GLU A 313 -6.40 10.22 -10.81
CA GLU A 313 -7.61 9.56 -11.33
C GLU A 313 -8.89 10.08 -10.65
N VAL A 314 -8.87 10.21 -9.32
CA VAL A 314 -10.00 10.76 -8.54
C VAL A 314 -10.25 12.23 -8.91
N PHE A 315 -9.20 13.05 -8.99
CA PHE A 315 -9.30 14.46 -9.38
C PHE A 315 -9.88 14.60 -10.79
N GLN A 316 -9.37 13.84 -11.76
CA GLN A 316 -9.90 13.83 -13.12
C GLN A 316 -11.36 13.40 -13.17
N THR A 317 -11.76 12.45 -12.33
CA THR A 317 -13.16 12.01 -12.25
C THR A 317 -14.05 13.08 -11.65
N ALA A 318 -13.62 13.73 -10.56
CA ALA A 318 -14.38 14.78 -9.89
C ALA A 318 -14.54 16.05 -10.76
N PHE A 319 -13.52 16.39 -11.55
CA PHE A 319 -13.51 17.57 -12.41
C PHE A 319 -13.79 17.28 -13.89
N ARG A 320 -14.17 16.05 -14.24
CA ARG A 320 -14.73 15.77 -15.57
C ARG A 320 -16.06 16.49 -15.69
N THR A 321 -16.04 17.66 -16.33
CA THR A 321 -17.24 18.32 -16.81
C THR A 321 -18.00 17.32 -17.67
N ARG A 322 -19.31 17.19 -17.44
CA ARG A 322 -20.23 16.36 -18.20
C ARG A 322 -20.41 16.94 -19.62
N ALA A 323 -19.32 17.11 -20.36
CA ALA A 323 -19.32 17.58 -21.73
C ALA A 323 -19.47 16.39 -22.69
N VAL A 324 -20.51 15.58 -22.46
CA VAL A 324 -21.16 14.71 -23.47
C VAL A 324 -22.59 14.47 -22.97
N ALA A 325 -23.39 15.53 -22.92
CA ALA A 325 -24.84 15.44 -22.77
C ALA A 325 -25.50 16.47 -23.69
N GLU A 326 -24.99 16.57 -24.91
CA GLU A 326 -25.61 17.18 -26.07
C GLU A 326 -24.74 16.76 -27.26
N ASP A 327 -25.38 16.37 -28.36
CA ASP A 327 -24.79 15.95 -29.63
C ASP A 327 -24.43 14.47 -29.84
N GLN A 328 -25.37 13.57 -29.52
CA GLN A 328 -25.63 12.40 -30.36
C GLN A 328 -27.13 12.25 -30.63
N GLY A 329 -27.66 13.24 -31.36
CA GLY A 329 -28.79 12.98 -32.25
C GLY A 329 -28.26 12.39 -33.55
N GLU A 330 -28.82 11.25 -33.94
CA GLU A 330 -28.84 10.68 -35.29
C GLU A 330 -27.61 9.91 -35.83
N GLY A 331 -27.83 8.61 -36.04
CA GLY A 331 -27.11 7.74 -36.99
C GLY A 331 -25.69 7.34 -36.56
N LEU A 332 -25.40 6.12 -36.11
CA LEU A 332 -25.63 4.86 -36.81
C LEU A 332 -25.65 3.73 -35.78
N ALA A 333 -26.74 2.97 -35.76
CA ALA A 333 -26.80 1.70 -35.06
C ALA A 333 -25.82 0.70 -35.71
N GLN A 334 -24.60 0.59 -35.17
CA GLN A 334 -23.87 -0.67 -35.23
C GLN A 334 -24.35 -1.52 -34.05
N VAL A 335 -25.39 -2.30 -34.31
CA VAL A 335 -25.72 -3.49 -33.53
C VAL A 335 -24.56 -4.46 -33.73
N GLN A 336 -23.61 -4.46 -32.80
CA GLN A 336 -22.64 -5.52 -32.71
C GLN A 336 -23.35 -6.72 -32.09
N VAL A 337 -23.82 -7.62 -32.96
CA VAL A 337 -24.35 -8.93 -32.59
C VAL A 337 -23.20 -9.72 -31.96
N THR A 338 -23.10 -9.70 -30.63
CA THR A 338 -22.31 -10.68 -29.89
C THR A 338 -22.95 -12.06 -30.09
N ALA A 339 -22.28 -12.90 -30.87
CA ALA A 339 -22.58 -14.33 -30.95
C ALA A 339 -22.50 -14.95 -29.53
N PRO A 340 -23.37 -15.91 -29.18
CA PRO A 340 -23.37 -16.52 -27.87
C PRO A 340 -22.10 -17.33 -27.62
N VAL A 341 -21.43 -17.04 -26.51
CA VAL A 341 -20.31 -17.82 -25.97
C VAL A 341 -20.81 -19.23 -25.65
N ARG A 342 -20.25 -20.22 -26.34
CA ARG A 342 -20.47 -21.65 -26.08
C ARG A 342 -19.78 -22.04 -24.76
N PRO A 343 -20.44 -22.78 -23.85
CA PRO A 343 -19.79 -23.27 -22.63
C PRO A 343 -18.67 -24.27 -22.96
N PRO A 344 -17.63 -24.39 -22.11
CA PRO A 344 -16.56 -25.37 -22.32
C PRO A 344 -17.11 -26.80 -22.18
N GLU A 345 -16.89 -27.59 -23.23
CA GLU A 345 -17.19 -29.02 -23.30
C GLU A 345 -16.11 -29.80 -22.51
N PRO A 346 -16.49 -30.82 -21.71
CA PRO A 346 -15.57 -31.53 -20.83
C PRO A 346 -14.58 -32.41 -21.60
N GLU A 347 -13.32 -32.41 -21.17
CA GLU A 347 -12.29 -33.32 -21.69
C GLU A 347 -12.70 -34.80 -21.51
N PRO A 348 -12.45 -35.65 -22.51
CA PRO A 348 -12.75 -37.07 -22.43
C PRO A 348 -11.78 -37.81 -21.51
N ALA A 349 -12.35 -38.61 -20.61
CA ALA A 349 -11.66 -39.59 -19.81
C ALA A 349 -10.93 -40.61 -20.70
N ASP A 350 -9.60 -40.67 -20.58
CA ASP A 350 -8.81 -41.79 -21.08
C ASP A 350 -8.70 -42.83 -19.95
N SER A 351 -9.40 -43.94 -20.15
CA SER A 351 -9.36 -45.14 -19.32
C SER A 351 -8.80 -46.26 -20.18
N ALA A 352 -7.58 -46.72 -19.89
CA ALA A 352 -7.18 -48.13 -19.88
C ALA A 352 -5.66 -48.29 -19.89
N GLN A 353 -5.10 -48.79 -18.78
CA GLN A 353 -4.62 -50.17 -18.66
C GLN A 353 -4.21 -50.39 -17.18
N LEU A 354 -4.93 -51.20 -16.38
CA LEU A 354 -4.82 -52.68 -16.25
C LEU A 354 -3.38 -53.07 -15.85
N VAL A 355 -3.10 -53.73 -14.72
CA VAL A 355 -3.59 -55.06 -14.29
C VAL A 355 -3.21 -55.32 -12.80
N ASP A 356 -4.16 -55.89 -12.03
CA ASP A 356 -4.13 -56.91 -10.93
C ASP A 356 -3.02 -56.92 -9.86
N GLU A 357 -3.20 -57.37 -8.61
CA GLU A 357 -4.32 -57.86 -7.78
C GLU A 357 -3.69 -58.20 -6.40
N VAL A 358 -4.54 -58.47 -5.39
CA VAL A 358 -4.33 -59.32 -4.19
C VAL A 358 -4.47 -58.60 -2.83
N GLU A 359 -5.68 -58.79 -2.28
CA GLU A 359 -6.11 -59.07 -0.89
C GLU A 359 -5.79 -58.13 0.30
N THR A 360 -6.86 -57.49 0.78
CA THR A 360 -7.23 -57.24 2.19
C THR A 360 -7.53 -58.57 2.95
N PRO A 361 -7.60 -58.67 4.31
CA PRO A 361 -8.21 -57.68 5.22
C PRO A 361 -7.71 -57.60 6.70
N ASP A 362 -8.40 -56.72 7.43
CA ASP A 362 -8.69 -56.70 8.88
C ASP A 362 -7.72 -56.07 9.91
N ALA A 363 -8.28 -55.09 10.64
CA ALA A 363 -7.86 -54.55 11.95
C ALA A 363 -8.40 -55.47 13.09
N PRO A 364 -8.34 -55.14 14.41
CA PRO A 364 -7.65 -54.08 15.16
C PRO A 364 -6.91 -54.58 16.45
N GLU A 365 -6.50 -53.64 17.32
CA GLU A 365 -6.33 -53.73 18.78
C GLU A 365 -5.01 -54.12 19.48
N ALA A 366 -4.71 -53.26 20.49
CA ALA A 366 -4.18 -53.51 21.84
C ALA A 366 -2.66 -53.55 22.14
N GLU A 367 -2.28 -52.56 22.97
CA GLU A 367 -1.47 -52.62 24.21
C GLU A 367 -0.05 -53.22 24.22
N GLY A 368 0.87 -52.49 24.87
CA GLY A 368 2.01 -53.09 25.57
C GLY A 368 3.32 -52.29 25.53
N THR A 369 3.53 -51.38 26.49
CA THR A 369 4.88 -51.00 26.96
C THR A 369 5.33 -52.04 28.01
N PRO A 370 6.53 -52.04 28.65
CA PRO A 370 7.89 -51.56 28.32
C PRO A 370 8.98 -52.65 28.53
N SER A 371 10.19 -52.48 27.99
CA SER A 371 11.40 -53.14 28.57
C SER A 371 12.68 -52.39 28.15
N ARG A 372 13.26 -51.56 29.03
CA ARG A 372 14.31 -51.84 30.03
C ARG A 372 15.69 -52.22 29.47
N LYS A 373 16.66 -51.36 29.87
CA LYS A 373 18.07 -51.65 30.20
C LYS A 373 18.97 -51.89 28.97
N ARG A 374 20.18 -51.36 28.87
CA ARG A 374 21.19 -51.25 29.93
C ARG A 374 22.43 -50.50 29.38
N THR A 375 23.04 -49.67 30.23
CA THR A 375 24.52 -49.46 30.42
C THR A 375 25.38 -49.02 29.24
N ALA A 376 26.43 -48.20 29.36
CA ALA A 376 27.10 -47.50 30.45
C ALA A 376 28.28 -46.73 29.82
N LYS A 377 28.94 -45.91 30.65
CA LYS A 377 30.37 -45.50 30.64
C LYS A 377 30.54 -43.98 30.48
N ARG A 378 30.70 -43.22 31.58
CA ARG A 378 31.99 -42.86 32.25
C ARG A 378 33.01 -42.34 31.20
N ARG A 379 33.65 -41.17 31.32
CA ARG A 379 34.18 -40.38 32.46
C ARG A 379 34.57 -39.00 31.85
N ALA A 380 34.36 -37.88 32.56
CA ALA A 380 35.38 -37.10 33.30
C ALA A 380 36.40 -36.39 32.37
N SER A 381 36.84 -35.14 32.53
CA SER A 381 36.86 -34.16 33.62
C SER A 381 37.00 -32.77 32.95
N GLU A 382 36.40 -31.69 33.44
CA GLU A 382 36.90 -30.89 34.57
C GLU A 382 38.31 -30.33 34.29
N GLU A 383 38.40 -29.03 33.98
CA GLU A 383 39.35 -28.17 34.68
C GLU A 383 38.91 -26.71 34.66
N LYS A 384 39.15 -26.08 35.80
CA LYS A 384 38.66 -24.80 36.31
C LYS A 384 39.83 -23.77 36.19
N PRO A 385 39.85 -22.60 36.86
CA PRO A 385 40.22 -21.33 36.25
C PRO A 385 41.56 -20.77 36.76
N GLY A 386 41.96 -19.60 36.25
CA GLY A 386 43.02 -18.81 36.89
C GLY A 386 43.31 -17.46 36.24
N SER A 387 42.69 -16.39 36.74
CA SER A 387 43.31 -15.15 37.26
C SER A 387 42.27 -14.05 37.42
#